data_AF-A0A923WB57-F1
#
_entry.id   AF-A0A923WB57-F1
#
_cell.length_a   1.000
_cell.length_b   1.000
_cell.length_c   1.000
_cell.angle_alpha   90.00
_cell.angle_beta   90.00
_cell.angle_gamma   90.00
#
_symmetry.space_group_name_H-M   'P 1'
#
loop_
_entity.id
_entity.type
_entity.pdbx_description
1 polymer ?
#
loop_
_entity_poly.entity_id
_entity_poly.type
_entity_poly.pdbx_seq_one_letter_code
_entity_poly.pdbx_strand_id
1 'polypeptide(L)' 'DVLATHGERAADIFAQLFRRNPPARLLDFLNEESSFAADVAVMHSVPWAPFVGALLRQVGRGLPALRG' A
#
# COMPACT_ATOMS: atom_id res chain seq x y z
N ASP A 1 5.34 -3.08 8.29
CA ASP A 1 5.62 -4.53 8.36
C ASP A 1 5.65 -5.34 7.06
N VAL A 2 5.21 -4.86 5.89
CA VAL A 2 5.46 -5.61 4.63
C VAL A 2 6.78 -5.20 3.98
N LEU A 3 7.00 -3.89 3.82
CA LEU A 3 8.22 -3.34 3.23
C LEU A 3 9.47 -3.52 4.11
N ALA A 4 9.29 -3.55 5.44
CA ALA A 4 10.39 -3.61 6.41
C ALA A 4 10.90 -5.04 6.68
N THR A 5 10.09 -6.07 6.42
CA THR A 5 10.38 -7.45 6.86
C THR A 5 10.63 -8.40 5.67
N HIS A 6 10.34 -7.99 4.43
CA HIS A 6 10.50 -8.79 3.22
C HIS A 6 11.02 -7.93 2.05
N GLY A 7 12.29 -7.54 2.08
CA GLY A 7 12.91 -6.64 1.07
C GLY A 7 12.74 -7.12 -0.38
N GLU A 8 12.87 -8.43 -0.62
CA GLU A 8 12.64 -9.08 -1.92
C GLU A 8 11.23 -8.76 -2.48
N ARG A 9 10.21 -8.85 -1.62
CA ARG A 9 8.81 -8.58 -2.01
C ARG A 9 8.56 -7.08 -2.20
N ALA A 10 9.27 -6.22 -1.45
CA ALA A 10 9.18 -4.78 -1.62
C ALA A 10 9.68 -4.37 -3.01
N ALA A 11 10.82 -4.89 -3.44
CA ALA A 11 11.37 -4.63 -4.77
C ALA A 11 10.41 -5.01 -5.89
N ASP A 12 9.80 -6.19 -5.82
CA ASP A 12 8.81 -6.65 -6.80
C ASP A 12 7.54 -5.79 -6.83
N ILE A 13 7.07 -5.34 -5.66
CA ILE A 13 5.92 -4.45 -5.54
C ILE A 13 6.22 -3.09 -6.17
N PHE A 14 7.37 -2.49 -5.87
CA PHE A 14 7.78 -1.23 -6.48
C PHE A 14 7.99 -1.37 -7.99
N ALA A 15 8.66 -2.43 -8.44
CA ALA A 15 8.85 -2.69 -9.88
C ALA A 15 7.50 -2.79 -10.62
N GLN A 16 6.51 -3.43 -10.01
CA GLN A 16 5.15 -3.51 -10.56
C GLN A 16 4.43 -2.16 -10.54
N LEU A 17 4.57 -1.39 -9.44
CA LEU A 17 3.99 -0.06 -9.29
C LEU A 17 4.49 0.89 -10.40
N PHE A 18 5.81 0.96 -10.60
CA PHE A 18 6.44 1.77 -11.64
C PHE A 18 6.16 1.27 -13.06
N ARG A 19 6.01 -0.04 -13.28
CA ARG A 19 5.66 -0.60 -14.60
C ARG A 19 4.22 -0.30 -15.01
N ARG A 20 3.29 -0.26 -14.06
CA ARG A 20 1.84 -0.16 -14.34
C ARG A 20 1.29 1.25 -14.26
N ASN A 21 2.06 2.21 -13.76
CA ASN A 21 1.64 3.59 -13.64
C ASN A 21 2.65 4.52 -14.34
N PRO A 22 2.18 5.53 -15.10
CA PRO A 22 3.06 6.53 -15.64
C PRO A 22 3.69 7.35 -14.50
N PRO A 23 4.94 7.84 -14.65
CA PRO A 23 5.64 8.58 -13.60
C PRO A 23 4.85 9.77 -13.05
N ALA A 24 4.18 10.54 -13.92
CA ALA A 24 3.35 11.68 -13.50
C ALA A 24 2.26 11.26 -12.49
N ARG A 25 1.52 10.18 -12.77
CA ARG A 25 0.49 9.67 -11.84
C ARG A 25 1.07 9.25 -10.49
N LEU A 26 2.27 8.68 -10.48
CA LEU A 26 2.93 8.29 -9.23
C LEU A 26 3.43 9.51 -8.46
N LEU A 27 3.95 10.53 -9.15
CA LEU A 27 4.37 11.77 -8.51
C LEU A 27 3.17 12.50 -7.89
N ASP A 28 2.06 12.59 -8.61
CA ASP A 28 0.82 13.19 -8.09
C ASP A 28 0.33 12.43 -6.84
N PHE A 29 0.38 11.09 -6.87
CA PHE A 29 0.04 10.23 -5.73
C PHE A 29 0.99 10.44 -4.54
N LEU A 30 2.30 10.50 -4.79
CA LEU A 30 3.30 10.70 -3.73
C LEU A 30 3.28 12.12 -3.15
N ASN A 31 2.83 13.11 -3.92
CA ASN A 31 2.68 14.49 -3.50
C ASN A 31 1.30 14.79 -2.89
N GLU A 32 0.40 13.81 -2.80
CA GLU A 32 -0.99 13.99 -2.34
C GLU A 32 -1.81 14.99 -3.20
N GLU A 33 -1.44 15.13 -4.48
CA GLU A 33 -2.10 16.02 -5.46
C GLU A 33 -3.09 15.26 -6.38
N SER A 34 -3.18 13.94 -6.23
CA SER A 34 -4.07 13.07 -7.01
C SER A 34 -5.52 13.11 -6.54
N SER A 35 -6.44 12.79 -7.46
CA SER A 35 -7.85 12.60 -7.09
C SER A 35 -8.07 11.23 -6.43
N PHE A 36 -9.12 11.12 -5.62
CA PHE A 36 -9.50 9.85 -4.97
C PHE A 36 -9.61 8.66 -5.95
N ALA A 37 -10.14 8.89 -7.16
CA ALA A 37 -10.22 7.85 -8.18
C ALA A 37 -8.84 7.42 -8.71
N ALA A 38 -7.90 8.37 -8.81
CA ALA A 38 -6.53 8.08 -9.20
C ALA A 38 -5.78 7.31 -8.10
N ASP A 39 -6.01 7.63 -6.82
CA ASP A 39 -5.43 6.91 -5.68
C ASP A 39 -5.86 5.45 -5.68
N VAL A 40 -7.16 5.21 -5.86
CA VAL A 40 -7.73 3.87 -5.97
C VAL A 40 -7.08 3.14 -7.15
N ALA A 41 -6.94 3.77 -8.32
CA ALA A 41 -6.28 3.17 -9.47
C ALA A 41 -4.81 2.79 -9.21
N VAL A 42 -4.05 3.64 -8.51
CA VAL A 42 -2.66 3.36 -8.11
C VAL A 42 -2.62 2.20 -7.12
N MET A 43 -3.48 2.19 -6.09
CA MET A 43 -3.54 1.11 -5.10
C MET A 43 -3.94 -0.24 -5.72
N HIS A 44 -4.86 -0.26 -6.70
CA HIS A 44 -5.27 -1.47 -7.42
C HIS A 44 -4.21 -2.00 -8.40
N SER A 45 -3.18 -1.22 -8.73
CA SER A 45 -2.14 -1.63 -9.68
C SER A 45 -1.11 -2.62 -9.10
N VAL A 46 -1.08 -2.77 -7.78
CA VAL A 46 -0.17 -3.68 -7.06
C VAL A 46 -0.95 -4.79 -6.35
N PRO A 47 -0.31 -5.93 -6.04
CA PRO A 47 -0.97 -6.97 -5.25
C PRO A 47 -1.37 -6.43 -3.88
N TRP A 48 -2.66 -6.18 -3.69
CA TRP A 48 -3.26 -5.58 -2.49
C TRP A 48 -3.44 -6.58 -1.33
N ALA A 49 -3.56 -7.87 -1.65
CA ALA A 49 -3.71 -8.97 -0.68
C ALA A 49 -2.65 -9.00 0.45
N PRO A 50 -1.33 -8.84 0.19
CA PRO A 50 -0.33 -8.79 1.26
C PRO A 50 -0.50 -7.61 2.21
N PHE A 51 -1.02 -6.47 1.73
CA PHE A 51 -1.30 -5.29 2.56
C PHE A 51 -2.53 -5.50 3.45
N VAL A 52 -3.60 -6.08 2.91
CA VAL A 52 -4.81 -6.43 3.69
C VAL A 52 -4.49 -7.45 4.78
N GLY A 53 -3.71 -8.50 4.48
CA GLY A 53 -3.27 -9.45 5.49
C GLY A 53 -2.41 -8.82 6.59
N ALA A 54 -1.58 -7.83 6.26
CA ALA A 54 -0.83 -7.06 7.25
C ALA A 54 -1.74 -6.18 8.12
N LEU A 55 -2.71 -5.48 7.52
CA LEU A 55 -3.70 -4.67 8.22
C LEU A 55 -4.54 -5.52 9.17
N LEU A 56 -5.05 -6.68 8.72
CA LEU A 56 -5.81 -7.61 9.55
C LEU A 56 -4.99 -8.16 10.73
N ARG A 57 -3.69 -8.42 10.54
CA ARG A 57 -2.79 -8.80 11.63
C ARG A 57 -2.57 -7.65 12.62
N GLN A 58 -2.50 -6.41 12.15
CA GLN A 58 -2.35 -5.23 13.02
C GLN A 58 -3.63 -4.96 13.82
N VAL A 59 -4.80 -5.01 13.17
CA VAL A 59 -6.11 -4.88 13.81
C VAL A 59 -6.39 -6.03 14.78
N GLY A 60 -6.06 -7.27 14.40
CA GLY A 60 -6.20 -8.45 15.26
C GLY A 60 -5.25 -8.45 16.47
N ARG A 61 -4.12 -7.74 16.42
CA ARG A 61 -3.23 -7.50 17.57
C ARG A 61 -3.59 -6.26 18.38
N GLY A 62 -4.56 -5.47 17.93
CA GLY A 62 -4.89 -4.17 18.49
C GLY A 62 -6.37 -3.85 18.37
N LEU A 63 -7.21 -4.55 19.12
CA LEU A 63 -8.28 -3.86 19.84
C LEU A 63 -7.64 -3.29 21.10
N PRO A 64 -7.47 -1.96 21.25
CA PRO A 64 -7.26 -1.42 22.58
C PRO A 64 -8.47 -1.87 23.39
N ALA A 65 -8.23 -2.68 24.42
CA ALA A 65 -9.25 -2.94 25.41
C ALA A 65 -9.73 -1.57 25.89
N LEU A 66 -10.98 -1.24 25.59
CA LEU A 66 -11.70 -0.18 26.29
C LEU A 66 -11.83 -0.67 27.74
N ARG A 67 -10.75 -0.51 28.51
CA ARG A 67 -10.77 -0.62 29.96
C ARG A 67 -11.26 0.72 30.47
N GLY A 68 -12.50 0.72 30.98
CA GLY A 68 -12.95 1.68 31.96
C GLY A 68 -12.28 1.47 33.32
#